data_AF-A0A091BKQ5-F1
#
_entry.id   AF-A0A091BKQ5-F1
#
_cell.length_a   1.000
_cell.length_b   1.000
_cell.length_c   1.000
_cell.angle_alpha   90.00
_cell.angle_beta   90.00
_cell.angle_gamma   90.00
#
_symmetry.space_group_name_H-M   'P 1'
#
loop_
_entity.id
_entity.type
_entity.pdbx_description
1 polymer ?
#
loop_
_entity_poly.entity_id
_entity_poly.type
_entity_poly.pdbx_seq_one_letter_code
_entity_poly.pdbx_strand_id
1 'polypeptide(L)'
;KLVSKYGAPEYINETTGEYYDWVEYHNFLEFPSEEQEGQIARETTYAEKIDWVKRYYQQDLNKLESSQKLSEARISELDQKIKKKYEELSKIDFKASKGASRVSQLENAIDSRSDALAAVKRDFKAYQAFLKRGEQIANNWQQEITGELKKTAFGKEYIRMDPEVFEKARMSNHWFQVKQDSLRQEIRRLETDLENSNRARFKLLDENKELKAESKWLREDNKKLFERLDITTKKLKLWRDKTRKLLPKKEFKAITAVVNTEIIEIMTPVAKVVKAVTKTIKKMTL
;
A
#
# COMPACT_ATOMS: atom_id res chain seq x y z
N LYS A 1 -41.82 -40.54 -25.34
CA LYS A 1 -41.64 -39.36 -24.46
C LYS A 1 -40.33 -38.60 -24.70
N LEU A 2 -39.17 -39.26 -24.86
CA LEU A 2 -37.91 -38.57 -25.19
C LEU A 2 -37.94 -37.96 -26.60
N VAL A 3 -38.25 -38.77 -27.61
CA VAL A 3 -38.36 -38.33 -29.03
C VAL A 3 -39.23 -37.08 -29.22
N SER A 4 -40.43 -37.05 -28.64
CA SER A 4 -41.35 -35.90 -28.77
C SER A 4 -40.94 -34.66 -27.97
N LYS A 5 -40.10 -34.81 -26.94
CA LYS A 5 -39.65 -33.69 -26.10
C LYS A 5 -38.46 -32.95 -26.72
N TYR A 6 -37.71 -33.61 -27.59
CA TYR A 6 -36.51 -33.08 -28.23
C TYR A 6 -36.72 -32.66 -29.69
N GLY A 7 -37.97 -32.71 -30.17
CA GLY A 7 -38.30 -32.29 -31.54
C GLY A 7 -37.56 -33.10 -32.60
N ALA A 8 -37.39 -34.41 -32.37
CA ALA A 8 -36.72 -35.26 -33.35
C ALA A 8 -37.47 -35.15 -34.69
N PRO A 9 -36.75 -35.00 -35.82
CA PRO A 9 -37.40 -34.72 -37.10
C PRO A 9 -38.39 -35.80 -37.49
N GLU A 10 -39.53 -35.38 -38.03
CA GLU A 10 -40.63 -36.29 -38.37
C GLU A 10 -40.46 -36.91 -39.76
N TYR A 11 -39.69 -36.27 -40.62
CA TYR A 11 -39.49 -36.68 -42.00
C TYR A 11 -38.00 -36.68 -42.37
N ILE A 12 -37.62 -37.57 -43.27
CA ILE A 12 -36.28 -37.69 -43.82
C ILE A 12 -36.36 -37.92 -45.31
N ASN A 13 -35.48 -37.26 -46.06
CA ASN A 13 -35.18 -37.58 -47.44
C ASN A 13 -34.20 -38.76 -47.43
N GLU A 14 -34.61 -39.93 -47.90
CA GLU A 14 -33.76 -41.12 -47.93
C GLU A 14 -32.64 -41.00 -48.96
N THR A 15 -32.87 -40.22 -50.01
CA THR A 15 -31.92 -40.02 -51.10
C THR A 15 -30.74 -39.15 -50.65
N THR A 16 -31.00 -38.11 -49.84
CA THR A 16 -29.96 -37.19 -49.36
C THR A 16 -29.53 -37.43 -47.91
N GLY A 17 -30.36 -38.12 -47.12
CA GLY A 17 -30.20 -38.30 -45.68
C GLY A 17 -30.55 -37.06 -44.84
N GLU A 18 -31.12 -36.03 -45.47
CA GLU A 18 -31.50 -34.78 -44.81
C GLU A 18 -32.87 -34.89 -44.14
N TYR A 19 -33.03 -34.20 -43.01
CA TYR A 19 -34.28 -34.18 -42.27
C TYR A 19 -35.13 -32.98 -42.69
N TYR A 20 -36.44 -33.20 -42.80
CA TYR A 20 -37.41 -32.15 -43.12
C TYR A 20 -38.32 -31.87 -41.94
N ASP A 21 -38.67 -30.60 -41.77
CA ASP A 21 -39.85 -30.22 -41.00
C ASP A 21 -41.15 -30.52 -41.78
N TRP A 22 -42.29 -30.31 -41.13
CA TRP A 22 -43.59 -30.61 -41.73
C TRP A 22 -43.87 -29.80 -43.00
N VAL A 23 -43.45 -28.53 -43.04
CA VAL A 23 -43.67 -27.64 -44.18
C VAL A 23 -42.74 -28.04 -45.33
N GLU A 24 -41.47 -28.30 -45.03
CA GLU A 24 -40.47 -28.76 -46.00
C GLU A 24 -40.87 -30.09 -46.64
N TYR A 25 -41.39 -31.03 -45.85
CA TYR A 25 -41.85 -32.33 -46.34
C TYR A 25 -43.07 -32.20 -47.27
N HIS A 26 -44.08 -31.41 -46.88
CA HIS A 26 -45.26 -31.21 -47.72
C HIS A 26 -44.93 -30.42 -49.00
N ASN A 27 -44.06 -29.42 -48.92
CA ASN A 27 -43.58 -28.71 -50.10
C ASN A 27 -42.79 -29.63 -51.03
N PHE A 28 -41.95 -30.52 -50.49
CA PHE A 28 -41.21 -31.52 -51.27
C PHE A 28 -42.14 -32.47 -52.02
N LEU A 29 -43.26 -32.87 -51.41
CA LEU A 29 -44.24 -33.78 -52.03
C LEU A 29 -45.17 -33.10 -53.04
N GLU A 30 -45.66 -31.90 -52.73
CA GLU A 30 -46.67 -31.20 -53.53
C GLU A 30 -46.05 -30.37 -54.66
N PHE A 31 -44.85 -29.84 -54.47
CA PHE A 31 -44.16 -28.95 -55.41
C PHE A 31 -42.66 -29.27 -55.50
N PRO A 32 -42.27 -30.48 -55.95
CA PRO A 32 -40.86 -30.83 -56.09
C PRO A 32 -40.18 -29.94 -57.14
N SER A 33 -39.00 -29.43 -56.80
CA SER A 33 -38.12 -28.75 -57.77
C SER A 33 -37.46 -29.75 -58.73
N GLU A 34 -36.94 -29.29 -59.87
CA GLU A 34 -36.19 -30.13 -60.82
C GLU A 34 -35.00 -30.85 -60.16
N GLU A 35 -34.37 -30.22 -59.16
CA GLU A 35 -33.25 -30.82 -58.39
C GLU A 35 -33.70 -31.95 -57.45
N GLN A 36 -34.99 -32.02 -57.14
CA GLN A 36 -35.61 -33.00 -56.25
C GLN A 36 -36.28 -34.16 -57.02
N GLU A 37 -36.26 -34.11 -58.35
CA GLU A 37 -36.90 -35.12 -59.19
C GLU A 37 -36.26 -36.50 -58.98
N GLY A 38 -37.08 -37.49 -58.59
CA GLY A 38 -36.63 -38.84 -58.26
C GLY A 38 -36.09 -39.05 -56.84
N GLN A 39 -36.03 -37.99 -56.01
CA GLN A 39 -35.74 -38.13 -54.58
C GLN A 39 -36.94 -38.69 -53.83
N ILE A 40 -36.70 -39.36 -52.70
CA ILE A 40 -37.74 -40.00 -51.88
C ILE A 40 -37.65 -39.46 -50.47
N ALA A 41 -38.76 -38.91 -49.97
CA ALA A 41 -38.92 -38.55 -48.57
C ALA A 41 -39.99 -39.42 -47.92
N ARG A 42 -39.79 -39.74 -46.64
CA ARG A 42 -40.76 -40.49 -45.82
C ARG A 42 -40.73 -40.04 -44.36
N GLU A 43 -41.69 -40.53 -43.60
CA GLU A 43 -41.64 -40.45 -42.15
C GLU A 43 -40.43 -41.19 -41.59
N THR A 44 -39.78 -40.57 -40.60
CA THR A 44 -38.68 -41.18 -39.87
C THR A 44 -39.19 -42.30 -38.96
N THR A 45 -38.46 -43.41 -38.96
CA THR A 45 -38.71 -44.52 -38.05
C THR A 45 -38.35 -44.15 -36.61
N TYR A 46 -38.90 -44.87 -35.65
CA TYR A 46 -38.56 -44.64 -34.25
C TYR A 46 -37.07 -44.87 -33.94
N ALA A 47 -36.41 -45.80 -34.63
CA ALA A 47 -34.98 -46.05 -34.49
C ALA A 47 -34.14 -44.84 -34.96
N GLU A 48 -34.47 -44.28 -36.13
CA GLU A 48 -33.81 -43.07 -36.66
C GLU A 48 -34.03 -41.86 -35.76
N LYS A 49 -35.25 -41.67 -35.24
CA LYS A 49 -35.54 -40.62 -34.26
C LYS A 49 -34.68 -40.75 -32.99
N ILE A 50 -34.48 -41.98 -32.50
CA ILE A 50 -33.64 -42.23 -31.33
C ILE A 50 -32.15 -41.97 -31.63
N ASP A 51 -31.67 -42.39 -32.80
CA ASP A 51 -30.28 -42.16 -33.19
C ASP A 51 -29.96 -40.69 -33.45
N TRP A 52 -30.91 -39.93 -34.03
CA TRP A 52 -30.80 -38.48 -34.14
C TRP A 52 -30.67 -37.84 -32.75
N VAL A 53 -31.55 -38.21 -31.81
CA VAL A 53 -31.51 -37.71 -30.44
C VAL A 53 -30.15 -38.02 -29.79
N LYS A 54 -29.62 -39.25 -29.94
CA LYS A 54 -28.29 -39.60 -29.41
C LYS A 54 -27.19 -38.71 -29.98
N ARG A 55 -27.15 -38.50 -31.31
CA ARG A 55 -26.15 -37.65 -31.96
C ARG A 55 -26.24 -36.20 -31.49
N TYR A 56 -27.46 -35.67 -31.38
CA TYR A 56 -27.72 -34.33 -30.88
C TYR A 56 -27.20 -34.16 -29.45
N TYR A 57 -27.51 -35.11 -28.55
CA TYR A 57 -26.98 -35.11 -27.19
C TYR A 57 -25.46 -35.20 -27.14
N GLN A 58 -24.85 -36.03 -27.97
CA GLN A 58 -23.40 -36.18 -28.02
C GLN A 58 -22.73 -34.86 -28.42
N GLN A 59 -23.30 -34.13 -29.38
CA GLN A 59 -22.81 -32.81 -29.77
C GLN A 59 -22.93 -31.79 -28.64
N ASP A 60 -24.07 -31.75 -27.95
CA ASP A 60 -24.29 -30.83 -26.83
C ASP A 60 -23.38 -31.17 -25.64
N LEU A 61 -23.17 -32.45 -25.34
CA LEU A 61 -22.18 -32.91 -24.35
C LEU A 61 -20.77 -32.44 -24.70
N ASN A 62 -20.33 -32.64 -25.94
CA ASN A 62 -19.00 -32.21 -26.39
C ASN A 62 -18.81 -30.68 -26.28
N LYS A 63 -19.85 -29.90 -26.59
CA LYS A 63 -19.83 -28.44 -26.42
C LYS A 63 -19.72 -28.06 -24.94
N LEU A 64 -20.48 -28.74 -24.07
CA LEU A 64 -20.46 -28.51 -22.64
C LEU A 64 -19.09 -28.82 -22.03
N GLU A 65 -18.51 -29.97 -22.36
CA GLU A 65 -17.17 -30.39 -21.91
C GLU A 65 -16.09 -29.40 -22.37
N SER A 66 -16.19 -28.92 -23.61
CA SER A 66 -15.26 -27.91 -24.14
C SER A 66 -15.36 -26.60 -23.37
N SER A 67 -16.59 -26.15 -23.07
CA SER A 67 -16.84 -24.95 -22.26
C SER A 67 -16.36 -25.12 -20.81
N GLN A 68 -16.51 -26.32 -20.25
CA GLN A 68 -16.03 -26.64 -18.90
C GLN A 68 -14.50 -26.56 -18.83
N LYS A 69 -13.78 -27.19 -19.76
CA LYS A 69 -12.31 -27.13 -19.81
C LYS A 69 -11.78 -25.70 -19.92
N LEU A 70 -12.42 -24.88 -20.75
CA LEU A 70 -12.10 -23.44 -20.87
C LEU A 70 -12.31 -22.69 -19.55
N SER A 71 -13.37 -23.03 -18.82
CA SER A 71 -13.69 -22.42 -17.53
C SER A 71 -12.69 -22.83 -16.45
N GLU A 72 -12.34 -24.12 -16.37
CA GLU A 72 -11.33 -24.66 -15.46
C GLU A 72 -9.95 -24.03 -15.70
N ALA A 73 -9.53 -23.89 -16.96
CA ALA A 73 -8.27 -23.23 -17.30
C ALA A 73 -8.26 -21.77 -16.84
N ARG A 74 -9.38 -21.05 -17.00
CA ARG A 74 -9.51 -19.65 -16.57
C ARG A 74 -9.54 -19.50 -15.06
N ILE A 75 -10.16 -20.42 -14.34
CA ILE A 75 -10.13 -20.47 -12.87
C ILE A 75 -8.70 -20.66 -12.39
N SER A 76 -7.96 -21.62 -12.97
CA SER A 76 -6.56 -21.87 -12.62
C SER A 76 -5.67 -20.64 -12.85
N GLU A 77 -5.86 -19.93 -13.97
CA GLU A 77 -5.14 -18.68 -14.25
C GLU A 77 -5.47 -17.56 -13.24
N LEU A 78 -6.74 -17.46 -12.83
CA LEU A 78 -7.17 -16.49 -11.82
C LEU A 78 -6.58 -16.81 -10.44
N ASP A 79 -6.57 -18.08 -10.04
CA ASP A 79 -5.97 -18.51 -8.77
C ASP A 79 -4.48 -18.18 -8.70
N GLN A 80 -3.73 -18.41 -9.79
CA GLN A 80 -2.32 -18.01 -9.86
C GLN A 80 -2.14 -16.50 -9.72
N LYS A 81 -2.99 -15.69 -10.39
CA LYS A 81 -2.95 -14.22 -10.27
C LYS A 81 -3.29 -13.77 -8.85
N ILE A 82 -4.28 -14.37 -8.22
CA ILE A 82 -4.68 -14.07 -6.83
C ILE A 82 -3.53 -14.39 -5.88
N LYS A 83 -2.91 -15.57 -6.01
CA LYS A 83 -1.78 -15.98 -5.16
C LYS A 83 -0.61 -15.00 -5.28
N LYS A 84 -0.23 -14.63 -6.52
CA LYS A 84 0.83 -13.65 -6.78
C LYS A 84 0.50 -12.28 -6.18
N LYS A 85 -0.76 -11.82 -6.30
CA LYS A 85 -1.21 -10.57 -5.70
C LYS A 85 -1.18 -10.61 -4.17
N TYR A 86 -1.50 -11.75 -3.57
CA TYR A 86 -1.44 -11.93 -2.12
C TYR A 86 0.00 -11.85 -1.60
N GLU A 87 0.95 -12.46 -2.31
CA GLU A 87 2.39 -12.34 -1.99
C GLU A 87 2.90 -10.89 -2.11
N GLU A 88 2.49 -10.17 -3.15
CA GLU A 88 2.80 -8.74 -3.30
C GLU A 88 2.22 -7.91 -2.14
N LEU A 89 0.98 -8.19 -1.73
CA LEU A 89 0.30 -7.50 -0.64
C LEU A 89 0.97 -7.77 0.71
N SER A 90 1.39 -9.02 0.95
CA SER A 90 2.16 -9.38 2.14
C SER A 90 3.50 -8.64 2.23
N LYS A 91 4.20 -8.45 1.10
CA LYS A 91 5.44 -7.65 1.06
C LYS A 91 5.19 -6.18 1.38
N ILE A 92 4.08 -5.61 0.90
CA ILE A 92 3.69 -4.24 1.21
C ILE A 92 3.38 -4.10 2.71
N ASP A 93 2.63 -5.03 3.28
CA ASP A 93 2.24 -5.01 4.70
C ASP A 93 3.47 -5.11 5.63
N PHE A 94 4.45 -5.94 5.24
CA PHE A 94 5.74 -6.02 5.93
C PHE A 94 6.52 -4.69 5.86
N LYS A 95 6.58 -4.06 4.68
CA LYS A 95 7.23 -2.74 4.51
C LYS A 95 6.53 -1.66 5.32
N ALA A 96 5.20 -1.62 5.31
CA ALA A 96 4.41 -0.67 6.08
C ALA A 96 4.65 -0.83 7.59
N SER A 97 4.70 -2.07 8.08
CA SER A 97 5.00 -2.37 9.48
C SER A 97 6.40 -1.89 9.88
N LYS A 98 7.40 -2.09 9.00
CA LYS A 98 8.77 -1.58 9.20
C LYS A 98 8.84 -0.05 9.16
N GLY A 99 8.04 0.58 8.30
CA GLY A 99 7.92 2.04 8.25
C GLY A 99 7.33 2.60 9.55
N ALA A 100 6.25 1.98 10.05
CA ALA A 100 5.60 2.40 11.30
C ALA A 100 6.53 2.28 12.51
N SER A 101 7.31 1.20 12.61
CA SER A 101 8.27 1.07 13.72
C SER A 101 9.39 2.11 13.64
N ARG A 102 9.87 2.43 12.43
CA ARG A 102 10.88 3.49 12.22
C ARG A 102 10.33 4.86 12.58
N VAL A 103 9.07 5.18 12.23
CA VAL A 103 8.42 6.44 12.64
C VAL A 103 8.37 6.56 14.16
N SER A 104 7.94 5.51 14.86
CA SER A 104 7.89 5.53 16.33
C SER A 104 9.28 5.71 16.96
N GLN A 105 10.32 5.08 16.41
CA GLN A 105 11.70 5.31 16.87
C GLN A 105 12.14 6.77 16.67
N LEU A 106 11.72 7.40 15.58
CA LEU A 106 12.06 8.80 15.27
C LEU A 106 11.32 9.79 16.15
N GLU A 107 10.04 9.54 16.43
CA GLU A 107 9.26 10.33 17.39
C GLU A 107 9.94 10.33 18.76
N ASN A 108 10.29 9.15 19.29
CA ASN A 108 11.01 9.04 20.55
C ASN A 108 12.37 9.77 20.53
N ALA A 109 13.09 9.72 19.40
CA ALA A 109 14.37 10.42 19.25
C ALA A 109 14.20 11.96 19.18
N ILE A 110 13.10 12.44 18.59
CA ILE A 110 12.77 13.87 18.56
C ILE A 110 12.48 14.37 19.97
N ASP A 111 11.67 13.63 20.74
CA ASP A 111 11.33 13.99 22.12
C ASP A 111 12.59 14.08 22.99
N SER A 112 13.44 13.05 22.93
CA SER A 112 14.72 13.03 23.66
C SER A 112 15.65 14.20 23.27
N ARG A 113 15.72 14.54 21.98
CA ARG A 113 16.53 15.68 21.50
C ARG A 113 15.93 17.02 21.90
N SER A 114 14.61 17.13 21.96
CA SER A 114 13.90 18.33 22.43
C SER A 114 14.23 18.62 23.90
N ASP A 115 14.23 17.58 24.73
CA ASP A 115 14.61 17.69 26.14
C ASP A 115 16.08 18.09 26.31
N ALA A 116 16.98 17.47 25.53
CA ALA A 116 18.39 17.84 25.52
C ALA A 116 18.60 19.31 25.10
N LEU A 117 17.89 19.78 24.07
CA LEU A 117 17.94 21.17 23.64
C LEU A 117 17.43 22.13 24.72
N ALA A 118 16.37 21.75 25.44
CA ALA A 118 15.86 22.53 26.56
C ALA A 118 16.89 22.63 27.70
N ALA A 119 17.61 21.54 27.99
CA ALA A 119 18.71 21.53 28.96
C ALA A 119 19.85 22.47 28.52
N VAL A 120 20.36 22.34 27.29
CA VAL A 120 21.42 23.19 26.75
C VAL A 120 21.03 24.68 26.78
N LYS A 121 19.77 25.01 26.47
CA LYS A 121 19.28 26.40 26.57
C LYS A 121 19.31 26.94 28.01
N ARG A 122 19.01 26.10 29.01
CA ARG A 122 19.11 26.49 30.43
C ARG A 122 20.57 26.72 30.82
N ASP A 123 21.46 25.80 30.44
CA ASP A 123 22.89 25.88 30.75
C ASP A 123 23.52 27.12 30.10
N PHE A 124 23.17 27.41 28.85
CA PHE A 124 23.62 28.61 28.16
C PHE A 124 23.18 29.90 28.88
N LYS A 125 21.93 29.97 29.37
CA LYS A 125 21.46 31.12 30.17
C LYS A 125 22.25 31.26 31.48
N ALA A 126 22.52 30.14 32.16
CA ALA A 126 23.32 30.14 33.38
C ALA A 126 24.76 30.62 33.11
N TYR A 127 25.35 30.19 31.99
CA TYR A 127 26.67 30.64 31.55
C TYR A 127 26.71 32.13 31.21
N GLN A 128 25.70 32.67 30.53
CA GLN A 128 25.63 34.12 30.29
C GLN A 128 25.56 34.92 31.59
N ALA A 129 24.77 34.47 32.57
CA ALA A 129 24.70 35.11 33.89
C ALA A 129 26.06 35.06 34.61
N PHE A 130 26.76 33.94 34.51
CA PHE A 130 28.09 33.77 35.07
C PHE A 130 29.13 34.69 34.40
N LEU A 131 29.13 34.81 33.08
CA LEU A 131 30.02 35.73 32.34
C LEU A 131 29.79 37.18 32.75
N LYS A 132 28.53 37.62 32.85
CA LYS A 132 28.20 38.98 33.35
C LYS A 132 28.74 39.22 34.76
N ARG A 133 28.65 38.22 35.64
CA ARG A 133 29.20 38.30 37.00
C ARG A 133 30.72 38.35 36.98
N GLY A 134 31.37 37.58 36.09
CA GLY A 134 32.81 37.62 35.87
C GLY A 134 33.29 38.98 35.37
N GLU A 135 32.57 39.61 34.42
CA GLU A 135 32.85 40.97 33.95
C GLU A 135 32.72 42.00 35.07
N GLN A 136 31.68 41.91 35.89
CA GLN A 136 31.53 42.80 37.06
C GLN A 136 32.68 42.63 38.06
N ILE A 137 33.08 41.38 38.34
CA ILE A 137 34.23 41.10 39.20
C ILE A 137 35.51 41.67 38.58
N ALA A 138 35.75 41.46 37.29
CA ALA A 138 36.93 41.99 36.60
C ALA A 138 36.98 43.53 36.59
N ASN A 139 35.85 44.18 36.37
CA ASN A 139 35.74 45.64 36.41
C ASN A 139 35.99 46.19 37.82
N ASN A 140 35.49 45.52 38.86
CA ASN A 140 35.76 45.89 40.26
C ASN A 140 37.22 45.64 40.62
N TRP A 141 37.79 44.52 40.17
CA TRP A 141 39.19 44.17 40.35
C TRP A 141 40.15 45.18 39.70
N GLN A 142 39.82 45.69 38.51
CA GLN A 142 40.60 46.76 37.86
C GLN A 142 40.61 48.06 38.68
N GLN A 143 39.59 48.30 39.51
CA GLN A 143 39.52 49.46 40.41
C GLN A 143 40.27 49.24 41.72
N GLU A 144 40.38 47.99 42.20
CA GLU A 144 41.04 47.63 43.47
C GLU A 144 42.56 47.43 43.35
N ILE A 145 43.09 47.17 42.14
CA ILE A 145 44.55 47.08 41.92
C ILE A 145 45.15 48.49 41.92
N THR A 146 45.53 48.96 43.11
CA THR A 146 46.36 50.15 43.30
C THR A 146 47.76 49.75 43.73
N GLY A 147 48.79 50.37 43.15
CA GLY A 147 50.18 50.13 43.53
C GLY A 147 50.95 51.44 43.70
N GLU A 148 51.95 51.44 44.57
CA GLU A 148 52.82 52.59 44.76
C GLU A 148 53.90 52.60 43.68
N LEU A 149 54.03 53.71 42.96
CA LEU A 149 55.16 53.92 42.05
C LEU A 149 56.43 54.12 42.87
N LYS A 150 57.40 53.20 42.77
CA LYS A 150 58.70 53.29 43.44
C LYS A 150 59.82 53.36 42.42
N LYS A 151 60.94 53.98 42.80
CA LYS A 151 62.17 54.01 42.02
C LYS A 151 63.18 53.06 42.65
N THR A 152 63.83 52.27 41.81
CA THR A 152 65.03 51.52 42.20
C THR A 152 66.18 52.50 42.45
N ALA A 153 67.22 52.05 43.15
CA ALA A 153 68.43 52.85 43.41
C ALA A 153 69.12 53.37 42.13
N PHE A 154 68.82 52.79 40.97
CA PHE A 154 69.33 53.18 39.65
C PHE A 154 68.31 53.99 38.82
N GLY A 155 67.27 54.53 39.46
CA GLY A 155 66.30 55.43 38.83
C GLY A 155 65.19 54.78 38.01
N LYS A 156 65.18 53.44 37.83
CA LYS A 156 64.08 52.75 37.13
C LYS A 156 62.83 52.71 38.01
N GLU A 157 61.72 53.19 37.47
CA GLU A 157 60.40 53.15 38.11
C GLU A 157 59.79 51.75 38.00
N TYR A 158 59.14 51.29 39.06
CA TYR A 158 58.33 50.08 39.09
C TYR A 158 57.12 50.27 40.01
N ILE A 159 56.05 49.54 39.74
CA ILE A 159 54.85 49.56 40.58
C ILE A 159 55.01 48.48 41.65
N ARG A 160 55.07 48.88 42.92
CA ARG A 160 55.04 47.96 44.05
C ARG A 160 53.58 47.72 44.43
N MET A 161 53.06 46.56 44.03
CA MET A 161 51.77 46.06 44.53
C MET A 161 51.97 45.40 45.89
N ASP A 162 50.88 45.40 46.67
CA ASP A 162 50.79 44.56 47.85
C ASP A 162 50.87 43.07 47.43
N PRO A 163 51.72 42.24 48.06
CA PRO A 163 51.90 40.83 47.69
C PRO A 163 50.62 40.00 47.76
N GLU A 164 49.70 40.26 48.70
CA GLU A 164 48.43 39.54 48.78
C GLU A 164 47.48 39.94 47.64
N VAL A 165 47.48 41.22 47.26
CA VAL A 165 46.70 41.71 46.12
C VAL A 165 47.21 41.10 44.82
N PHE A 166 48.53 41.03 44.63
CA PHE A 166 49.14 40.39 43.47
C PHE A 166 48.78 38.90 43.38
N GLU A 167 48.91 38.13 44.47
CA GLU A 167 48.61 36.70 44.40
C GLU A 167 47.13 36.38 44.27
N LYS A 168 46.24 37.17 44.87
CA LYS A 168 44.80 37.03 44.59
C LYS A 168 44.51 37.33 43.10
N ALA A 169 45.16 38.32 42.49
CA ALA A 169 45.00 38.64 41.06
C ALA A 169 45.47 37.48 40.17
N ARG A 170 46.65 36.93 40.47
CA ARG A 170 47.25 35.83 39.73
C ARG A 170 46.37 34.58 39.78
N MET A 171 45.88 34.22 40.97
CA MET A 171 45.01 33.06 41.16
C MET A 171 43.64 33.23 40.49
N SER A 172 43.07 34.44 40.57
CA SER A 172 41.82 34.78 39.88
C SER A 172 41.96 34.66 38.36
N ASN A 173 43.02 35.24 37.79
CA ASN A 173 43.29 35.15 36.34
C ASN A 173 43.51 33.71 35.89
N HIS A 174 44.25 32.91 36.66
CA HIS A 174 44.43 31.49 36.36
C HIS A 174 43.10 30.73 36.36
N TRP A 175 42.23 30.98 37.35
CA TRP A 175 40.90 30.38 37.40
C TRP A 175 40.03 30.79 36.20
N PHE A 176 40.07 32.07 35.80
CA PHE A 176 39.36 32.55 34.61
C PHE A 176 39.84 31.85 33.34
N GLN A 177 41.15 31.67 33.16
CA GLN A 177 41.72 30.96 32.01
C GLN A 177 41.24 29.50 31.95
N VAL A 178 41.34 28.77 33.07
CA VAL A 178 40.87 27.37 33.15
C VAL A 178 39.38 27.29 32.83
N LYS A 179 38.57 28.22 33.35
CA LYS A 179 37.13 28.23 33.08
C LYS A 179 36.82 28.60 31.63
N GLN A 180 37.57 29.51 31.03
CA GLN A 180 37.44 29.88 29.62
C GLN A 180 37.78 28.71 28.70
N ASP A 181 38.82 27.94 29.00
CA ASP A 181 39.19 26.76 28.22
C ASP A 181 38.15 25.64 28.34
N SER A 182 37.63 25.41 29.55
CA SER A 182 36.52 24.47 29.78
C SER A 182 35.29 24.85 28.95
N LEU A 183 34.94 26.14 28.93
CA LEU A 183 33.83 26.67 28.12
C LEU A 183 34.05 26.49 26.61
N ARG A 184 35.28 26.76 26.13
CA ARG A 184 35.64 26.56 24.72
C ARG A 184 35.50 25.09 24.30
N GLN A 185 35.88 24.15 25.16
CA GLN A 185 35.70 22.73 24.89
C GLN A 185 34.23 22.34 24.83
N GLU A 186 33.40 22.90 25.71
CA GLU A 186 31.95 22.64 25.74
C GLU A 186 31.26 23.18 24.48
N ILE A 187 31.61 24.39 24.04
CA ILE A 187 31.11 24.96 22.77
C ILE A 187 31.43 24.03 21.59
N ARG A 188 32.68 23.54 21.47
CA ARG A 188 33.06 22.63 20.38
C ARG A 188 32.26 21.32 20.38
N ARG A 189 31.96 20.79 21.57
CA ARG A 189 31.10 19.59 21.69
C ARG A 189 29.68 19.88 21.21
N LEU A 190 29.10 20.99 21.65
CA LEU A 190 27.75 21.41 21.23
C LEU A 190 27.65 21.68 19.73
N GLU A 191 28.68 22.28 19.13
CA GLU A 191 28.76 22.47 17.67
C GLU A 191 28.74 21.13 16.92
N THR A 192 29.50 20.15 17.42
CA THR A 192 29.54 18.79 16.84
C THR A 192 28.18 18.09 16.96
N ASP A 193 27.53 18.19 18.12
CA ASP A 193 26.21 17.59 18.37
C ASP A 193 25.13 18.24 17.50
N LEU A 194 25.20 19.55 17.31
CA LEU A 194 24.30 20.29 16.42
C LEU A 194 24.47 19.85 14.96
N GLU A 195 25.71 19.70 14.50
CA GLU A 195 25.98 19.24 13.14
C GLU A 195 25.46 17.82 12.92
N ASN A 196 25.70 16.92 13.86
CA ASN A 196 25.17 15.56 13.83
C ASN A 196 23.63 15.53 13.81
N SER A 197 23.00 16.39 14.61
CA SER A 197 21.54 16.54 14.64
C SER A 197 20.99 17.04 13.31
N ASN A 198 21.64 18.03 12.70
CA ASN A 198 21.24 18.56 11.39
C ASN A 198 21.38 17.50 10.29
N ARG A 199 22.48 16.73 10.28
CA ARG A 199 22.66 15.62 9.32
C ARG A 199 21.55 14.57 9.45
N ALA A 200 21.17 14.21 10.68
CA ALA A 200 20.05 13.30 10.91
C ALA A 200 18.72 13.89 10.40
N ARG A 201 18.45 15.16 10.70
CA ARG A 201 17.24 15.86 10.24
C ARG A 201 17.13 15.93 8.71
N PHE A 202 18.24 16.17 8.00
CA PHE A 202 18.21 16.19 6.53
C PHE A 202 17.90 14.81 5.92
N LYS A 203 18.47 13.73 6.47
CA LYS A 203 18.12 12.36 6.05
C LYS A 203 16.62 12.09 6.22
N LEU A 204 16.04 12.52 7.34
CA LEU A 204 14.60 12.36 7.59
C LEU A 204 13.72 13.17 6.65
N LEU A 205 14.17 14.37 6.27
CA LEU A 205 13.47 15.18 5.27
C LEU A 205 13.43 14.50 3.91
N ASP A 206 14.52 13.86 3.50
CA ASP A 206 14.57 13.14 2.22
C ASP A 206 13.73 11.86 2.27
N GLU A 207 13.81 11.07 3.34
CA GLU A 207 12.92 9.90 3.54
C GLU A 207 11.43 10.29 3.54
N ASN A 208 11.08 11.44 4.14
CA ASN A 208 9.69 11.92 4.13
C ASN A 208 9.22 12.33 2.73
N LYS A 209 10.09 12.91 1.90
CA LYS A 209 9.76 13.20 0.49
C LYS A 209 9.48 11.90 -0.28
N GLU A 210 10.31 10.87 -0.09
CA GLU A 210 10.10 9.56 -0.72
C GLU A 210 8.77 8.93 -0.28
N LEU A 211 8.49 8.92 1.02
CA LEU A 211 7.23 8.41 1.57
C LEU A 211 6.00 9.18 1.05
N LYS A 212 6.10 10.51 0.88
CA LYS A 212 5.02 11.31 0.26
C LYS A 212 4.79 10.92 -1.19
N ALA A 213 5.86 10.69 -1.95
CA ALA A 213 5.74 10.25 -3.34
C ALA A 213 5.10 8.85 -3.43
N GLU A 214 5.54 7.91 -2.60
CA GLU A 214 4.97 6.56 -2.53
C GLU A 214 3.49 6.58 -2.10
N SER A 215 3.15 7.39 -1.08
CA SER A 215 1.77 7.57 -0.63
C SER A 215 0.87 8.13 -1.74
N LYS A 216 1.37 9.09 -2.53
CA LYS A 216 0.64 9.62 -3.68
C LYS A 216 0.39 8.54 -4.73
N TRP A 217 1.43 7.77 -5.07
CA TRP A 217 1.31 6.67 -6.03
C TRP A 217 0.31 5.60 -5.57
N LEU A 218 0.36 5.20 -4.30
CA LEU A 218 -0.60 4.23 -3.72
C LEU A 218 -2.04 4.75 -3.76
N ARG A 219 -2.26 6.05 -3.52
CA ARG A 219 -3.60 6.65 -3.63
C ARG A 219 -4.13 6.60 -5.06
N GLU A 220 -3.29 6.89 -6.05
CA GLU A 220 -3.65 6.83 -7.47
C GLU A 220 -3.95 5.39 -7.91
N ASP A 221 -3.15 4.42 -7.47
CA ASP A 221 -3.36 3.01 -7.80
C ASP A 221 -4.65 2.46 -7.16
N ASN A 222 -4.88 2.79 -5.88
CA ASN A 222 -6.14 2.46 -5.20
C ASN A 222 -7.37 3.04 -5.92
N LYS A 223 -7.28 4.29 -6.42
CA LYS A 223 -8.38 4.88 -7.20
C LYS A 223 -8.69 4.05 -8.45
N LYS A 224 -7.67 3.63 -9.20
CA LYS A 224 -7.85 2.77 -10.39
C LYS A 224 -8.44 1.40 -10.02
N LEU A 225 -8.06 0.84 -8.88
CA LEU A 225 -8.64 -0.41 -8.37
C LEU A 225 -10.13 -0.24 -8.04
N PHE A 226 -10.53 0.86 -7.40
CA PHE A 226 -11.94 1.16 -7.15
C PHE A 226 -12.75 1.35 -8.45
N GLU A 227 -12.19 2.03 -9.45
CA GLU A 227 -12.84 2.16 -10.77
C GLU A 227 -13.05 0.79 -11.44
N ARG A 228 -12.03 -0.09 -11.40
CA ARG A 228 -12.15 -1.46 -11.91
C ARG A 228 -13.18 -2.29 -11.13
N LEU A 229 -13.23 -2.13 -9.81
CA LEU A 229 -14.22 -2.78 -8.97
C LEU A 229 -15.63 -2.36 -9.38
N ASP A 230 -15.89 -1.05 -9.51
CA ASP A 230 -17.20 -0.53 -9.92
C ASP A 230 -17.63 -1.06 -11.30
N ILE A 231 -16.74 -1.06 -12.28
CA ILE A 231 -17.00 -1.64 -13.62
C ILE A 231 -17.38 -3.12 -13.49
N THR A 232 -16.64 -3.87 -12.68
CA THR A 232 -16.87 -5.31 -12.49
C THR A 232 -18.20 -5.56 -11.77
N THR A 233 -18.54 -4.76 -10.77
CA THR A 233 -19.85 -4.80 -10.10
C THR A 233 -21.00 -4.54 -11.07
N LYS A 234 -20.86 -3.53 -11.95
CA LYS A 234 -21.84 -3.24 -13.01
C LYS A 234 -22.00 -4.40 -14.00
N LYS A 235 -20.89 -5.01 -14.45
CA LYS A 235 -20.92 -6.19 -15.32
C LYS A 235 -21.57 -7.40 -14.64
N LEU A 236 -21.27 -7.65 -13.37
CA LEU A 236 -21.87 -8.74 -12.59
C LEU A 236 -23.39 -8.55 -12.47
N LYS A 237 -23.85 -7.30 -12.24
CA LYS A 237 -25.27 -6.98 -12.20
C LYS A 237 -25.96 -7.26 -13.54
N LEU A 238 -25.38 -6.79 -14.64
CA LEU A 238 -25.88 -7.06 -15.99
C LEU A 238 -25.94 -8.56 -16.30
N TRP A 239 -24.90 -9.31 -15.92
CA TRP A 239 -24.90 -10.76 -16.06
C TRP A 239 -26.03 -11.39 -15.25
N ARG A 240 -26.19 -11.06 -13.96
CA ARG A 240 -27.31 -11.55 -13.14
C ARG A 240 -28.67 -11.26 -13.77
N ASP A 241 -28.87 -10.05 -14.28
CA ASP A 241 -30.13 -9.63 -14.89
C ASP A 241 -30.42 -10.40 -16.19
N LYS A 242 -29.42 -10.64 -17.04
CA LYS A 242 -29.57 -11.45 -18.27
C LYS A 242 -29.80 -12.92 -17.94
N THR A 243 -28.99 -13.50 -17.07
CA THR A 243 -29.06 -14.92 -16.71
C THR A 243 -30.38 -15.26 -16.03
N ARG A 244 -30.94 -14.34 -15.22
CA ARG A 244 -32.27 -14.51 -14.60
C ARG A 244 -33.42 -14.57 -15.60
N LYS A 245 -33.28 -13.93 -16.77
CA LYS A 245 -34.28 -13.95 -17.85
C LYS A 245 -34.20 -15.22 -18.70
N LEU A 246 -33.01 -15.82 -18.79
CA LEU A 246 -32.73 -16.96 -19.66
C LEU A 246 -32.87 -18.32 -18.94
N LEU A 247 -32.75 -18.36 -17.61
CA LEU A 247 -32.76 -19.61 -16.84
C LEU A 247 -34.03 -19.78 -15.99
N PRO A 248 -34.48 -21.04 -15.79
CA PRO A 248 -35.46 -21.37 -14.76
C PRO A 248 -35.02 -20.90 -13.37
N LYS A 249 -35.98 -20.44 -12.56
CA LYS A 249 -35.74 -19.83 -11.23
C LYS A 249 -34.92 -20.72 -10.27
N LYS A 250 -35.02 -22.05 -10.41
CA LYS A 250 -34.32 -23.04 -9.57
C LYS A 250 -32.82 -23.12 -9.92
N GLU A 251 -32.50 -23.15 -11.22
CA GLU A 251 -31.13 -23.18 -11.73
C GLU A 251 -30.41 -21.86 -11.50
N PHE A 252 -31.10 -20.73 -11.74
CA PHE A 252 -30.55 -19.40 -11.43
C PHE A 252 -30.15 -19.28 -9.95
N LYS A 253 -30.98 -19.79 -9.02
CA LYS A 253 -30.68 -19.79 -7.58
C LYS A 253 -29.44 -20.62 -7.25
N ALA A 254 -29.31 -21.81 -7.85
CA ALA A 254 -28.18 -22.70 -7.62
C ALA A 254 -26.85 -22.06 -8.07
N ILE A 255 -26.83 -21.50 -9.30
CA ILE A 255 -25.64 -20.83 -9.83
C ILE A 255 -25.28 -19.59 -9.01
N THR A 256 -26.27 -18.77 -8.63
CA THR A 256 -26.03 -17.56 -7.84
C THR A 256 -25.49 -17.89 -6.44
N ALA A 257 -25.93 -19.00 -5.84
CA ALA A 257 -25.42 -19.46 -4.56
C ALA A 257 -23.93 -19.80 -4.65
N VAL A 258 -23.52 -20.60 -5.65
CA VAL A 258 -22.11 -20.96 -5.88
C VAL A 258 -21.24 -19.72 -6.09
N VAL A 259 -21.66 -18.82 -6.99
CA VAL A 259 -20.93 -17.57 -7.27
C VAL A 259 -20.80 -16.68 -6.04
N ASN A 260 -21.85 -16.59 -5.20
CA ASN A 260 -21.77 -15.79 -3.97
C ASN A 260 -20.80 -16.40 -2.95
N THR A 261 -20.75 -17.73 -2.83
CA THR A 261 -19.82 -18.40 -1.91
C THR A 261 -18.37 -18.16 -2.32
N GLU A 262 -18.05 -18.35 -3.61
CA GLU A 262 -16.70 -18.07 -4.14
C GLU A 262 -16.29 -16.60 -3.95
N ILE A 263 -17.21 -15.66 -4.22
CA ILE A 263 -16.94 -14.22 -4.02
C ILE A 263 -16.68 -13.92 -2.54
N ILE A 264 -17.43 -14.53 -1.61
CA ILE A 264 -17.25 -14.32 -0.17
C ILE A 264 -15.88 -14.86 0.26
N GLU A 265 -15.47 -16.03 -0.21
CA GLU A 265 -14.14 -16.60 0.11
C GLU A 265 -13.00 -15.70 -0.38
N ILE A 266 -13.09 -15.18 -1.61
CA ILE A 266 -12.08 -14.28 -2.19
C ILE A 266 -12.05 -12.92 -1.46
N MET A 267 -13.20 -12.39 -1.05
CA MET A 267 -13.30 -11.04 -0.44
C MET A 267 -13.02 -11.02 1.07
N THR A 268 -13.14 -12.15 1.76
CA THR A 268 -12.97 -12.23 3.23
C THR A 268 -11.57 -11.76 3.71
N PRO A 269 -10.45 -12.16 3.09
CA PRO A 269 -9.12 -11.66 3.46
C PRO A 269 -8.98 -10.15 3.27
N VAL A 270 -9.49 -9.61 2.15
CA VAL A 270 -9.47 -8.17 1.85
C VAL A 270 -10.24 -7.39 2.91
N ALA A 271 -11.43 -7.87 3.29
CA ALA A 271 -12.24 -7.24 4.32
C ALA A 271 -11.55 -7.21 5.70
N LYS A 272 -10.77 -8.25 6.05
CA LYS A 272 -9.95 -8.28 7.27
C LYS A 272 -8.86 -7.22 7.25
N VAL A 273 -8.13 -7.10 6.13
CA VAL A 273 -7.07 -6.09 5.95
C VAL A 273 -7.65 -4.68 6.03
N VAL A 274 -8.77 -4.40 5.34
CA VAL A 274 -9.46 -3.09 5.39
C VAL A 274 -9.90 -2.75 6.82
N LYS A 275 -10.44 -3.72 7.58
CA LYS A 275 -10.79 -3.52 8.99
C LYS A 275 -9.57 -3.18 9.85
N ALA A 276 -8.46 -3.88 9.64
CA ALA A 276 -7.23 -3.62 10.38
C ALA A 276 -6.69 -2.20 10.09
N VAL A 277 -6.57 -1.83 8.80
CA VAL A 277 -6.11 -0.51 8.38
C VAL A 277 -7.01 0.60 8.93
N THR A 278 -8.34 0.46 8.80
CA THR A 278 -9.29 1.46 9.32
C THR A 278 -9.19 1.62 10.84
N LYS A 279 -8.93 0.54 11.58
CA LYS A 279 -8.72 0.57 13.04
C LYS A 279 -7.43 1.30 13.41
N THR A 280 -6.36 1.08 12.66
CA THR A 280 -5.06 1.75 12.86
C THR A 280 -5.15 3.23 12.54
N ILE A 281 -5.79 3.62 11.44
CA ILE A 281 -6.02 5.03 11.08
C ILE A 281 -6.80 5.74 12.20
N LYS A 282 -7.91 5.14 12.68
CA LYS A 282 -8.69 5.74 13.79
C LYS A 282 -7.88 5.96 15.06
N LYS A 283 -6.94 5.06 15.37
CA LYS A 283 -6.03 5.21 16.53
C LYS A 283 -4.99 6.32 16.37
N MET A 284 -4.65 6.70 15.13
CA MET A 284 -3.68 7.76 14.84
C MET A 284 -4.32 9.16 14.78
N THR A 285 -5.65 9.23 14.61
CA THR A 285 -6.41 10.49 14.55
C THR A 285 -7.09 10.89 15.87
N LEU A 286 -6.89 10.13 16.94
CA LEU A 286 -7.30 10.43 18.33
C LEU A 286 -6.05 10.73 19.15
#